data_AF-A0A416GBQ6-F1
#
_entry.id   AF-A0A416GBQ6-F1
#
_cell.length_a   1.000
_cell.length_b   1.000
_cell.length_c   1.000
_cell.angle_alpha   90.00
_cell.angle_beta   90.00
_cell.angle_gamma   90.00
#
_symmetry.space_group_name_H-M   'P 1'
#
loop_
_entity.id
_entity.type
_entity.pdbx_description
1 polymer ?
#
loop_
_entity_poly.entity_id
_entity_poly.type
_entity_poly.pdbx_seq_one_letter_code
_entity_poly.pdbx_strand_id
1 'polypeptide(L)' 'MIHIGKVIEKVLRDQGKTVTWFARSLYCGRTNVYKIFQRESVDSEMLYRISKILSHDFFKYYSKELEEDTEEI' A
#
# COMPACT_ATOMS: atom_id res chain seq x y z
N MET A 1 -7.34 3.62 -12.35
CA MET A 1 -7.15 2.55 -11.35
C MET A 1 -5.71 2.54 -10.88
N ILE A 2 -5.53 2.89 -9.62
CA ILE A 2 -4.24 3.05 -8.98
C ILE A 2 -3.56 1.69 -8.73
N HIS A 3 -2.26 1.61 -8.99
CA HIS A 3 -1.46 0.44 -8.63
C HIS A 3 -1.02 0.55 -7.15
N ILE A 4 -1.81 0.02 -6.22
CA ILE A 4 -1.61 0.23 -4.78
C ILE A 4 -0.27 -0.32 -4.27
N GLY A 5 0.21 -1.43 -4.83
CA GLY A 5 1.52 -1.99 -4.46
C GLY A 5 2.69 -1.01 -4.65
N LYS A 6 2.66 -0.21 -5.73
CA LYS A 6 3.69 0.81 -6.00
C LYS A 6 3.58 2.01 -5.08
N VAL A 7 2.36 2.38 -4.71
CA VAL A 7 2.10 3.45 -3.74
C VAL A 7 2.65 3.06 -2.36
N ILE A 8 2.40 1.81 -1.93
CA ILE A 8 2.95 1.28 -0.67
C ILE A 8 4.48 1.29 -0.70
N GLU A 9 5.08 0.84 -1.82
CA GLU A 9 6.54 0.88 -2.00
C GLU A 9 7.09 2.31 -1.87
N LYS A 10 6.45 3.27 -2.53
CA LYS A 10 6.82 4.67 -2.47
C LYS A 10 6.75 5.23 -1.04
N VAL A 11 5.61 5.06 -0.36
CA VAL A 11 5.44 5.56 1.02
C VAL A 11 6.45 4.94 1.98
N LEU A 12 6.74 3.64 1.85
CA LEU A 12 7.77 2.98 2.65
C LEU A 12 9.14 3.65 2.46
N ARG A 13 9.53 3.89 1.20
CA ARG A 13 10.82 4.49 0.84
C ARG A 13 10.93 5.95 1.26
N ASP A 14 9.86 6.73 1.08
CA ASP A 14 9.79 8.13 1.49
C ASP A 14 9.93 8.28 3.02
N GLN A 15 9.50 7.28 3.80
CA GLN A 15 9.72 7.22 5.25
C GLN A 15 11.13 6.75 5.64
N GLY A 16 12.02 6.48 4.68
CA GLY A 16 13.37 5.96 4.94
C GLY A 16 13.42 4.55 5.51
N LYS A 17 12.31 3.80 5.44
CA LYS A 17 12.20 2.46 6.02
C LYS A 17 12.69 1.40 5.03
N THR A 18 13.36 0.37 5.56
CA THR A 18 13.88 -0.72 4.72
C THR A 18 12.83 -1.81 4.47
N VAL A 19 12.99 -2.55 3.38
CA VAL A 19 12.18 -3.74 3.09
C VAL A 19 12.28 -4.77 4.20
N THR A 20 13.47 -4.92 4.82
CA THR A 20 13.67 -5.84 5.95
C THR A 20 12.87 -5.41 7.18
N TRP A 21 12.84 -4.11 7.48
CA TRP A 21 12.01 -3.56 8.56
C TRP A 21 10.53 -3.87 8.30
N PHE A 22 10.07 -3.62 7.08
CA PHE A 22 8.67 -3.80 6.72
C PHE A 22 8.23 -5.27 6.74
N ALA A 23 9.09 -6.18 6.24
CA ALA A 23 8.86 -7.61 6.29
C ALA A 23 8.70 -8.12 7.73
N ARG A 24 9.54 -7.63 8.65
CA ARG A 24 9.42 -7.94 10.09
C ARG A 24 8.12 -7.40 10.69
N SER A 25 7.75 -6.16 10.38
CA SER A 25 6.49 -5.56 10.86
C SER A 25 5.23 -6.28 10.36
N LEU A 26 5.31 -6.87 9.15
CA LEU A 26 4.23 -7.67 8.57
C LEU A 26 4.25 -9.14 8.98
N TYR A 27 5.26 -9.58 9.74
CA TYR A 27 5.52 -10.99 10.07
C TYR A 27 5.67 -11.88 8.83
N CYS A 28 6.43 -11.42 7.83
CA CYS A 28 6.64 -12.13 6.58
C CYS A 28 8.09 -12.04 6.07
N GLY A 29 8.40 -12.76 4.99
CA GLY A 29 9.70 -12.68 4.33
C GLY A 29 9.80 -11.53 3.32
N ARG A 30 11.03 -11.08 3.02
CA ARG A 30 11.30 -10.01 2.03
C ARG A 30 10.67 -10.29 0.66
N THR A 31 10.64 -11.55 0.22
CA THR A 31 10.01 -11.95 -1.04
C THR A 31 8.51 -11.64 -1.07
N ASN A 32 7.81 -11.76 0.07
CA ASN A 32 6.39 -11.43 0.16
C ASN A 32 6.17 -9.92 0.05
N VAL A 33 7.07 -9.12 0.62
CA VAL A 33 7.03 -7.65 0.47
C VAL A 33 7.20 -7.24 -0.99
N TYR A 34 8.16 -7.82 -1.72
CA TYR A 34 8.30 -7.53 -3.15
C TYR A 34 7.09 -7.97 -3.98
N LYS A 35 6.47 -9.09 -3.62
CA LYS A 35 5.19 -9.51 -4.22
C LYS A 35 4.08 -8.50 -3.96
N ILE A 36 3.98 -7.93 -2.75
CA ILE A 36 3.03 -6.85 -2.44
C ILE A 36 3.26 -5.65 -3.36
N PHE A 37 4.51 -5.24 -3.57
CA PHE A 37 4.84 -4.09 -4.44
C PHE A 37 4.51 -4.31 -5.93
N GLN A 38 4.42 -5.57 -6.37
CA GLN A 38 4.08 -5.95 -7.73
C GLN A 38 2.58 -6.15 -7.95
N ARG A 39 1.77 -6.12 -6.89
CA ARG A 39 0.32 -6.30 -6.99
C ARG A 39 -0.39 -4.97 -7.24
N GLU A 40 -1.19 -4.94 -8.31
CA GLU A 40 -2.06 -3.80 -8.62
C GLU A 40 -3.07 -3.53 -7.51
N SER A 41 -3.57 -4.58 -6.86
CA SER A 41 -4.48 -4.53 -5.72
C SER A 41 -4.05 -5.45 -4.60
N VAL A 42 -4.44 -5.12 -3.37
CA VAL A 42 -4.30 -5.99 -2.19
C VAL A 42 -5.66 -6.09 -1.51
N ASP A 43 -5.91 -7.17 -0.79
CA ASP A 43 -7.13 -7.30 0.00
C ASP A 43 -7.20 -6.22 1.09
N SER A 44 -8.43 -5.89 1.52
CA SER A 44 -8.69 -4.79 2.44
C SER A 44 -8.07 -5.00 3.82
N GLU A 45 -7.97 -6.24 4.31
CA GLU A 45 -7.33 -6.54 5.59
C GLU A 45 -5.82 -6.27 5.51
N MET A 46 -5.15 -6.74 4.45
CA MET A 46 -3.74 -6.44 4.20
C MET A 46 -3.51 -4.94 4.06
N LEU A 47 -4.36 -4.23 3.31
CA LEU A 47 -4.27 -2.79 3.14
C LEU A 47 -4.39 -2.05 4.48
N TYR A 48 -5.32 -2.46 5.32
CA TYR A 48 -5.51 -1.91 6.67
C TYR A 48 -4.27 -2.14 7.54
N ARG A 49 -3.73 -3.36 7.57
CA ARG A 49 -2.52 -3.68 8.33
C ARG A 49 -1.32 -2.85 7.88
N ILE A 50 -1.11 -2.74 6.57
CA ILE A 50 -0.05 -1.91 5.98
C ILE A 50 -0.25 -0.44 6.34
N SER A 51 -1.49 0.06 6.27
CA SER A 51 -1.85 1.43 6.65
C SER A 51 -1.47 1.72 8.10
N LYS A 52 -1.74 0.80 9.03
CA LYS A 52 -1.36 0.92 10.44
C LYS A 52 0.17 0.92 10.62
N ILE A 53 0.89 0.00 9.96
CA ILE A 53 2.35 -0.13 10.08
C ILE A 53 3.08 1.12 9.56
N LEU A 54 2.60 1.68 8.44
CA LEU A 54 3.19 2.87 7.84
C LEU A 54 2.56 4.17 8.34
N SER A 55 1.52 4.09 9.17
CA SER A 55 0.75 5.25 9.65
C SER A 55 0.32 6.16 8.49
N HIS A 56 -0.11 5.53 7.39
CA HIS A 56 -0.55 6.19 6.16
C HIS A 56 -1.87 5.57 5.73
N ASP A 57 -2.89 6.39 5.50
CA ASP A 57 -4.19 5.90 5.04
C ASP A 57 -4.16 5.62 3.54
N PHE A 58 -3.98 4.35 3.17
CA PHE A 58 -3.96 3.94 1.78
C PHE A 58 -5.36 3.82 1.15
N PHE A 59 -6.44 3.83 1.94
CA PHE A 59 -7.80 3.78 1.40
C PHE A 59 -8.17 5.07 0.67
N LYS A 60 -7.59 6.21 1.09
CA LYS A 60 -7.81 7.52 0.46
C LYS A 60 -7.50 7.55 -1.03
N TYR A 61 -6.57 6.71 -1.50
CA TYR A 61 -6.29 6.63 -2.93
C TYR A 61 -7.47 6.08 -3.73
N TYR A 62 -8.16 5.07 -3.18
CA TYR A 62 -9.37 4.52 -3.80
C TYR A 62 -10.56 5.47 -3.64
N SER A 63 -10.72 6.10 -2.47
CA SER A 63 -11.78 7.10 -2.27
C SER A 63 -11.65 8.25 -3.25
N LYS A 64 -10.42 8.71 -3.49
CA LYS A 64 -10.14 9.78 -4.44
C LYS A 64 -10.47 9.38 -5.89
N GLU A 65 -10.04 8.20 -6.35
CA GLU A 65 -10.42 7.73 -7.69
C GLU A 65 -11.95 7.63 -7.84
N LEU A 66 -12.66 7.16 -6.79
CA LEU A 66 -14.12 7.06 -6.81
C LEU A 66 -14.82 8.43 -6.88
N GLU A 67 -14.27 9.44 -6.20
CA GLU A 67 -14.75 10.82 -6.29
C GLU A 67 -14.56 11.40 -7.70
N GLU A 68 -13.36 11.24 -8.27
CA GLU A 68 -13.04 11.69 -9.64
C GLU A 68 -13.94 11.01 -10.70
N ASP A 69 -14.17 9.70 -10.58
CA ASP A 69 -15.08 8.97 -11.47
C ASP A 69 -16.55 9.47 -11.38
N THR A 70 -16.94 10.08 -10.26
CA THR A 70 -18.30 10.61 -10.06
C THR A 70 -18.47 12.01 -10.67
N GLU A 71 -17.38 12.79 -10.81
CA GLU A 71 -17.40 14.12 -11.43
C GLU A 71 -17.43 14.08 -12.97
N GLU A 72 -17.12 12.93 -13.58
CA GLU A 72 -17.14 12.72 -15.03
C GLU A 72 -18.50 12.19 -15.57
N ILE A 73 -19.51 12.03 -14.71
CA ILE A 73 -20.88 11.58 -15.05
C ILE A 73 -21.87 12.75 -15.00
#